data_AF-A0A8J6B2T4-F1
#
_entry.id   AF-A0A8J6B2T4-F1
#
_cell.length_a   1.000
_cell.length_b   1.000
_cell.length_c   1.000
_cell.angle_alpha   90.00
_cell.angle_beta   90.00
_cell.angle_gamma   90.00
#
_symmetry.space_group_name_H-M   'P 1'
#
loop_
_entity.id
_entity.type
_entity.pdbx_description
1 polymer ?
#
loop_
_entity_poly.entity_id
_entity_poly.type
_entity_poly.pdbx_seq_one_letter_code
_entity_poly.pdbx_strand_id
1 'polypeptide(L)'
;AETSSDDLHKFYQGRKSLTDFGTEVIREMNRIGMIIDLSHTSSNTSREVLAISKAPVIFSHSAVFALCGIKRNIPDDVLLSIKKNGGLVMVNFHTEFIACRKTANISTLAG
;
A
#
# COMPACT_ATOMS: atom_id res chain seq x y z
N ALA A 1 -5.95 -11.45 -0.48
CA ALA A 1 -6.04 -11.02 0.92
C ALA A 1 -4.74 -11.46 1.56
N GLU A 2 -3.92 -10.52 2.00
CA GLU A 2 -2.84 -10.78 2.94
C GLU A 2 -2.49 -9.42 3.54
N THR A 3 -2.83 -9.24 4.81
CA THR A 3 -2.17 -8.23 5.64
C THR A 3 -0.70 -8.63 5.75
N SER A 4 0.22 -7.67 5.87
CA SER A 4 1.67 -7.94 6.05
C SER A 4 1.99 -8.86 7.24
N SER A 5 1.01 -9.07 8.13
CA SER A 5 1.14 -9.84 9.36
C SER A 5 0.46 -11.22 9.31
N ASP A 6 -0.26 -11.57 8.24
CA ASP A 6 -1.00 -12.86 8.16
C ASP A 6 -0.04 -14.06 8.31
N ASP A 7 1.17 -13.94 7.77
CA ASP A 7 2.21 -14.98 7.82
C ASP A 7 3.11 -14.90 9.06
N LEU A 8 3.04 -13.82 9.85
CA LEU A 8 3.91 -13.59 10.99
C LEU A 8 3.29 -14.06 12.32
N HIS A 9 1.98 -13.89 12.49
CA HIS A 9 1.31 -14.21 13.75
C HIS A 9 -0.09 -14.82 13.53
N LYS A 10 -0.25 -16.08 13.97
CA LYS A 10 -1.53 -16.82 13.91
C LYS A 10 -2.72 -16.08 14.52
N PHE A 11 -2.47 -15.21 15.49
CA PHE A 11 -3.49 -14.40 16.15
C PHE A 11 -4.23 -13.43 15.21
N TYR A 12 -3.57 -12.99 14.13
CA TYR A 12 -4.14 -12.05 13.17
C TYR A 12 -4.59 -12.70 11.86
N GLN A 13 -4.43 -14.03 11.74
CA GLN A 13 -4.78 -14.77 10.54
C GLN A 13 -6.26 -14.61 10.18
N GLY A 14 -6.52 -14.23 8.93
CA GLY A 14 -7.86 -14.16 8.38
C GLY A 14 -8.56 -12.81 8.55
N ARG A 15 -7.88 -11.79 9.10
CA ARG A 15 -8.40 -10.42 9.10
C ARG A 15 -8.22 -9.78 7.73
N LYS A 16 -9.33 -9.62 7.00
CA LYS A 16 -9.33 -9.11 5.62
C LYS A 16 -9.62 -7.61 5.49
N SER A 17 -9.86 -6.92 6.60
CA SER A 17 -10.25 -5.51 6.66
C SER A 17 -9.62 -4.81 7.87
N LEU A 18 -9.66 -3.49 7.86
CA LEU A 18 -9.34 -2.65 9.01
C LEU A 18 -10.33 -2.97 10.15
N THR A 19 -9.83 -2.93 11.38
CA THR A 19 -10.65 -3.13 12.58
C THR A 19 -11.17 -1.80 13.09
N ASP A 20 -12.15 -1.81 13.98
CA ASP A 20 -12.61 -0.58 14.65
C ASP A 20 -11.47 0.11 15.39
N PHE A 21 -10.62 -0.67 16.08
CA PHE A 21 -9.40 -0.14 16.70
C PHE A 21 -8.45 0.47 15.67
N GLY A 22 -8.23 -0.18 14.52
CA GLY A 22 -7.41 0.37 13.43
C GLY A 22 -7.96 1.67 12.87
N THR A 23 -9.28 1.83 12.85
CA THR A 23 -9.94 3.09 12.47
C THR A 23 -9.62 4.21 13.46
N GLU A 24 -9.63 3.93 14.78
CA GLU A 24 -9.21 4.91 15.78
C GLU A 24 -7.72 5.26 15.68
N VAL A 25 -6.87 4.28 15.34
CA VAL A 25 -5.45 4.53 15.08
C VAL A 25 -5.26 5.50 13.92
N ILE A 26 -5.97 5.34 12.81
CA ILE A 26 -5.92 6.27 11.67
C ILE A 26 -6.33 7.69 12.09
N ARG A 27 -7.41 7.81 12.87
CA ARG A 27 -7.89 9.11 13.36
C ARG A 27 -6.86 9.78 14.25
N GLU A 28 -6.21 9.01 15.12
CA GLU A 28 -5.17 9.53 15.99
C GLU A 28 -3.92 9.95 15.21
N MET A 29 -3.50 9.15 14.22
CA MET A 29 -2.40 9.51 13.31
C MET A 29 -2.68 10.82 12.59
N ASN A 30 -3.91 11.02 12.08
CA ASN A 30 -4.32 12.30 11.50
C ASN A 30 -4.30 13.44 12.53
N ARG A 31 -4.73 13.20 13.78
CA ARG A 31 -4.77 14.22 14.84
C ARG A 31 -3.38 14.72 15.23
N ILE A 32 -2.40 13.81 15.33
CA ILE A 32 -1.03 14.15 15.76
C ILE A 32 -0.10 14.53 14.60
N GLY A 33 -0.57 14.47 13.35
CA GLY A 33 0.25 14.77 12.18
C GLY A 33 1.24 13.66 11.81
N MET A 34 0.92 12.41 12.13
CA MET A 34 1.72 11.24 11.74
C MET A 34 1.33 10.78 10.33
N ILE A 35 2.33 10.56 9.48
CA ILE A 35 2.14 10.07 8.12
C ILE A 35 1.71 8.60 8.16
N ILE A 36 0.69 8.26 7.37
CA ILE A 36 0.24 6.88 7.18
C ILE A 36 0.93 6.30 5.94
N ASP A 37 1.71 5.24 6.11
CA ASP A 37 2.31 4.47 5.03
C ASP A 37 1.53 3.18 4.76
N LEU A 38 1.13 2.98 3.50
CA LEU A 38 0.33 1.85 3.05
C LEU A 38 1.16 0.77 2.33
N SER A 39 2.47 0.96 2.25
CA SER A 39 3.38 -0.10 1.80
C SER A 39 3.18 -1.37 2.64
N HIS A 40 3.06 -2.53 1.98
CA HIS A 40 2.76 -3.84 2.57
C HIS A 40 1.33 -4.08 3.08
N THR A 41 0.44 -3.09 2.99
CA THR A 41 -0.98 -3.33 3.29
C THR A 41 -1.67 -4.11 2.17
N SER A 42 -2.75 -4.80 2.52
CA SER A 42 -3.66 -5.36 1.50
C SER A 42 -4.37 -4.23 0.75
N SER A 43 -4.73 -4.44 -0.52
CA SER A 43 -5.48 -3.44 -1.29
C SER A 43 -6.83 -3.05 -0.63
N ASN A 44 -7.47 -3.98 0.10
CA ASN A 44 -8.70 -3.68 0.84
C ASN A 44 -8.42 -2.69 1.98
N THR A 45 -7.39 -2.97 2.78
CA THR A 45 -6.95 -2.06 3.84
C THR A 45 -6.56 -0.70 3.25
N SER A 46 -5.85 -0.66 2.12
CA SER A 46 -5.51 0.60 1.46
C SER A 46 -6.75 1.41 1.08
N ARG A 47 -7.79 0.76 0.53
CA ARG A 47 -9.06 1.42 0.17
C ARG A 47 -9.78 1.98 1.40
N GLU A 48 -9.86 1.21 2.48
CA GLU A 48 -10.50 1.64 3.72
C GLU A 48 -9.75 2.82 4.35
N VAL A 49 -8.41 2.76 4.40
CA VAL A 49 -7.60 3.87 4.91
C VAL A 49 -7.77 5.11 4.04
N LEU A 50 -7.75 4.98 2.70
CA LEU A 50 -7.95 6.11 1.78
C LEU A 50 -9.34 6.73 1.90
N ALA A 51 -10.37 5.96 2.27
CA ALA A 51 -11.71 6.46 2.51
C ALA A 51 -11.85 7.21 3.85
N ILE A 52 -11.01 6.89 4.84
CA ILE A 52 -11.11 7.43 6.21
C ILE A 52 -10.12 8.57 6.45
N SER A 53 -8.91 8.49 5.90
CA SER A 53 -7.82 9.43 6.17
C SER A 53 -8.17 10.83 5.68
N LYS A 54 -8.03 11.81 6.57
CA LYS A 54 -8.22 13.24 6.28
C LYS A 54 -6.95 13.91 5.77
N ALA A 55 -5.79 13.27 5.94
CA ALA A 55 -4.50 13.74 5.47
C ALA A 55 -4.00 12.91 4.29
N PRO A 56 -3.10 13.47 3.46
CA PRO A 56 -2.38 12.71 2.44
C PRO A 56 -1.67 11.48 3.03
N VAL A 57 -1.84 10.33 2.38
CA VAL A 57 -1.12 9.09 2.74
C VAL A 57 0.10 8.89 1.83
N ILE A 58 0.98 7.96 2.19
CA ILE A 58 2.08 7.55 1.33
C ILE A 58 2.06 6.05 1.04
N PHE A 59 2.65 5.68 -0.10
CA PHE A 59 3.26 4.37 -0.29
C PHE A 59 4.76 4.60 -0.38
N SER A 60 5.48 4.42 0.74
CA SER A 60 6.92 4.73 0.83
C SER A 60 7.82 3.89 -0.08
N HIS A 61 7.36 2.71 -0.50
CA HIS A 61 8.07 1.86 -1.47
C HIS A 61 7.11 0.84 -2.10
N SER A 62 6.52 1.19 -3.24
CA SER A 62 5.65 0.25 -3.98
C SER A 62 5.78 0.43 -5.50
N ALA A 63 5.33 -0.55 -6.28
CA ALA A 63 5.26 -0.46 -7.75
C ALA A 63 3.82 -0.71 -8.24
N VAL A 64 3.60 -0.66 -9.55
CA VAL A 64 2.27 -0.66 -10.18
C VAL A 64 1.86 -2.07 -10.61
N PHE A 65 0.63 -2.46 -10.25
CA PHE A 65 0.13 -3.82 -10.53
C PHE A 65 -0.03 -4.09 -12.02
N ALA A 66 -0.45 -3.09 -12.79
CA ALA A 66 -0.59 -3.19 -14.24
C ALA A 66 0.74 -3.48 -14.97
N LEU A 67 1.89 -3.08 -14.39
CA LEU A 67 3.21 -3.40 -14.93
C LEU A 67 3.68 -4.79 -14.49
N CYS A 68 3.46 -5.11 -13.22
CA CYS A 68 3.74 -6.44 -12.69
C CYS A 68 2.66 -6.91 -11.73
N GLY A 69 1.93 -7.96 -12.14
CA GLY A 69 0.73 -8.47 -11.48
C GLY A 69 0.96 -9.24 -10.18
N ILE A 70 1.80 -8.71 -9.29
CA ILE A 70 2.08 -9.29 -7.97
C ILE A 70 1.22 -8.60 -6.90
N LYS A 71 0.79 -9.34 -5.89
CA LYS A 71 -0.07 -8.82 -4.81
C LYS A 71 0.51 -7.60 -4.07
N ARG A 72 1.84 -7.44 -4.05
CA ARG A 72 2.54 -6.34 -3.38
C ARG A 72 2.41 -5.00 -4.10
N ASN A 73 2.07 -5.02 -5.39
CA ASN A 73 1.93 -3.82 -6.21
C ASN A 73 0.55 -3.19 -6.09
N ILE A 74 0.49 -1.88 -6.36
CA ILE A 74 -0.71 -1.06 -6.20
C ILE A 74 -1.63 -1.25 -7.43
N PRO A 75 -2.89 -1.68 -7.24
CA PRO A 75 -3.89 -1.71 -8.31
C PRO A 75 -4.30 -0.30 -8.77
N ASP A 76 -4.73 -0.17 -10.03
CA ASP A 76 -5.05 1.12 -10.65
C ASP A 76 -6.18 1.88 -9.92
N ASP A 77 -7.17 1.18 -9.37
CA ASP A 77 -8.24 1.81 -8.60
C ASP A 77 -7.74 2.45 -7.30
N VAL A 78 -6.71 1.86 -6.69
CA VAL A 78 -6.04 2.42 -5.51
C VAL A 78 -5.17 3.61 -5.93
N LEU A 79 -4.46 3.55 -7.06
CA LEU A 79 -3.70 4.70 -7.61
C LEU A 79 -4.60 5.92 -7.86
N LEU A 80 -5.78 5.71 -8.44
CA LEU A 80 -6.77 6.77 -8.65
C LEU A 80 -7.29 7.35 -7.34
N SER A 81 -7.43 6.51 -6.30
CA SER A 81 -7.84 6.95 -4.97
C SER A 81 -6.75 7.75 -4.26
N ILE A 82 -5.47 7.38 -4.43
CA ILE A 82 -4.32 8.17 -3.93
C ILE A 82 -4.30 9.55 -4.58
N LYS A 83 -4.53 9.64 -5.90
CA LYS A 83 -4.65 10.93 -6.61
C LYS A 83 -5.73 11.83 -5.99
N LYS A 84 -6.90 11.27 -5.67
CA LYS A 84 -7.99 12.02 -5.03
C LYS A 84 -7.64 12.45 -3.60
N ASN A 85 -6.93 11.60 -2.85
CA ASN A 85 -6.45 11.89 -1.50
C ASN A 85 -5.31 12.93 -1.47
N GLY A 86 -4.59 13.13 -2.58
CA GLY A 86 -3.40 13.99 -2.64
C GLY A 86 -2.14 13.31 -2.09
N GLY A 87 -2.13 11.98 -2.00
CA GLY A 87 -1.03 11.19 -1.46
C GLY A 87 0.17 11.04 -2.41
N LEU A 88 1.23 10.41 -1.90
CA LEU A 88 2.50 10.21 -2.62
C LEU A 88 2.80 8.72 -2.80
N VAL A 89 3.19 8.33 -4.02
CA VAL A 89 3.76 7.01 -4.29
C VAL A 89 5.26 7.16 -4.53
N MET A 90 6.06 6.52 -3.69
CA MET A 90 7.50 6.40 -3.85
C MET A 90 7.79 5.06 -4.53
N VAL A 91 8.27 5.12 -5.78
CA VAL A 91 8.43 3.94 -6.63
C VAL A 91 9.53 3.02 -6.10
N ASN A 92 9.18 1.74 -5.90
CA ASN A 92 10.13 0.71 -5.46
C ASN A 92 10.98 0.19 -6.62
N PHE A 93 12.26 -0.07 -6.38
CA PHE A 93 13.19 -0.61 -7.38
C PHE A 93 13.48 -2.12 -7.21
N HIS A 94 12.75 -2.79 -6.32
CA HIS A 94 12.87 -4.23 -6.15
C HIS A 94 12.46 -4.94 -7.44
N THR A 95 13.39 -5.71 -7.99
CA THR A 95 13.35 -6.26 -9.35
C THR A 95 12.07 -7.03 -9.66
N GLU A 96 11.64 -7.89 -8.73
CA GLU A 96 10.45 -8.72 -8.91
C GLU A 96 9.16 -7.90 -8.96
N PHE A 97 9.19 -6.64 -8.48
CA PHE A 97 8.02 -5.77 -8.41
C PHE A 97 7.88 -4.88 -9.65
N ILE A 98 8.99 -4.62 -10.36
CA ILE A 98 9.00 -3.75 -11.55
C ILE A 98 9.13 -4.53 -12.85
N ALA A 99 9.83 -5.67 -12.84
CA ALA A 99 10.22 -6.39 -14.05
C ALA A 99 9.60 -7.79 -14.15
N CYS A 100 8.87 -8.24 -13.12
CA CYS A 100 8.34 -9.61 -12.99
C CYS A 100 9.38 -10.72 -13.20
N ARG A 101 10.66 -10.42 -12.95
CA ARG A 101 11.78 -11.34 -13.17
C ARG A 101 12.89 -11.04 -12.18
N LYS A 102 13.87 -11.93 -12.09
CA LYS A 102 14.97 -11.85 -11.12
C LYS A 102 16.02 -10.79 -11.43
N THR A 103 16.06 -10.28 -12.66
CA THR A 103 17.06 -9.29 -13.10
C THR A 103 16.42 -8.09 -13.80
N ALA A 104 16.84 -6.88 -13.44
CA ALA A 104 16.43 -5.64 -14.10
C ALA A 104 17.59 -4.66 -14.08
N ASN A 105 17.50 -3.66 -14.95
CA ASN A 105 18.46 -2.58 -15.09
C ASN A 105 17.71 -1.24 -15.07
N ILE A 106 18.46 -0.12 -15.11
CA ILE A 106 17.85 1.21 -15.05
C ILE A 106 16.89 1.51 -16.20
N SER A 107 17.09 0.90 -17.38
CA SER A 107 16.13 1.04 -18.48
C SER A 107 14.78 0.39 -18.19
N THR A 108 14.72 -0.58 -17.27
CA THR A 108 13.44 -1.16 -16.82
C THR A 108 12.69 -0.24 -15.87
N LEU A 109 13.37 0.73 -15.23
CA LEU A 109 12.76 1.73 -14.37
C LEU A 109 12.31 2.99 -15.13
N ALA A 110 13.01 3.33 -16.21
CA ALA A 110 12.84 4.59 -16.93
C ALA A 110 11.87 4.51 -18.13
N GLY A 111 11.53 3.30 -18.59
CA GLY A 111 10.59 3.06 -19.68
C GLY A 111 9.18 2.80 -19.18
#